data_AF-I1RLW5-F1
#
_entry.id   AF-I1RLW5-F1
#
_cell.length_a   1.000
_cell.length_b   1.000
_cell.length_c   1.000
_cell.angle_alpha   90.00
_cell.angle_beta   90.00
_cell.angle_gamma   90.00
#
_symmetry.space_group_name_H-M   'P 1'
#
loop_
_entity.id
_entity.type
_entity.pdbx_description
1 polymer ?
#
loop_
_entity_poly.entity_id
_entity_poly.type
_entity_poly.pdbx_seq_one_letter_code
_entity_poly.pdbx_strand_id
1 'polypeptide(L)'
;MSQTGTAWAGDGAQKVTILHGYYSATEYQVKEEQADAIIKTAAYHREFFALSLIWFSPSVHAAVLPSLSTPFQRTSNAGLGQLDQLPAELLHDIIYRLDVRSLLKFRQTNLRSRQTVDSIKKYQVVLSHGLNLFCALLRTRLAADISLLDFYDTLCTKACSICGEFGGFMSLLTWRRCCFKCLRQAPEIKVGTLVSARTRFRMTEAELVQIKSFKNLPGFYSLNGKAYNRLITVVPIHQASLICRQPLSTKTSSFTINRDRLNNLNFMGSCALPYYDKTTGSVEHGVSCAGCQLALEKGIFDNKCEQWGVDARDKVYARDGFLEHFRRCEHAQMLWRSSDEGRKTPPELPVEAQCGGRFNWRE
;
A
#
# COMPACT_ATOMS: atom_id res chain seq x y z
N MET A 1 -43.35 14.67 12.67
CA MET A 1 -43.45 13.19 12.55
C MET A 1 -42.27 12.72 11.73
N SER A 2 -41.40 11.96 12.38
CA SER A 2 -40.13 11.44 11.90
C SER A 2 -40.32 10.45 10.74
N GLN A 3 -39.72 10.72 9.59
CA GLN A 3 -39.59 9.72 8.53
C GLN A 3 -38.22 9.04 8.66
N THR A 4 -38.25 7.81 9.16
CA THR A 4 -37.14 6.85 9.15
C THR A 4 -36.98 6.28 7.75
N GLY A 5 -35.98 6.73 7.00
CA GLY A 5 -35.60 6.14 5.71
C GLY A 5 -34.62 4.99 5.90
N THR A 6 -35.04 3.77 5.58
CA THR A 6 -34.19 2.57 5.50
C THR A 6 -33.60 2.44 4.10
N ALA A 7 -32.27 2.49 3.98
CA ALA A 7 -31.57 2.10 2.75
C ALA A 7 -31.01 0.68 2.91
N TRP A 8 -31.36 -0.20 1.98
CA TRP A 8 -30.96 -1.61 1.96
C TRP A 8 -29.67 -1.78 1.15
N ALA A 9 -28.67 -2.43 1.74
CA ALA A 9 -27.54 -3.03 1.02
C ALA A 9 -27.40 -4.49 1.47
N GLY A 10 -27.32 -5.39 0.51
CA GLY A 10 -27.45 -6.85 0.69
C GLY A 10 -26.34 -7.49 1.53
N ASP A 11 -26.79 -8.54 2.23
CA ASP A 11 -26.11 -9.65 2.89
C ASP A 11 -24.91 -9.37 3.81
N GLY A 12 -25.25 -9.31 5.12
CA GLY A 12 -24.32 -9.18 6.24
C GLY A 12 -24.63 -7.99 7.17
N ALA A 13 -25.91 -7.69 7.41
CA ALA A 13 -26.34 -6.46 8.06
C ALA A 13 -26.01 -6.39 9.57
N GLN A 14 -24.84 -5.86 9.90
CA GLN A 14 -24.69 -5.08 11.12
C GLN A 14 -25.51 -3.79 10.93
N LYS A 15 -26.56 -3.59 11.74
CA LYS A 15 -27.36 -2.34 11.75
C LYS A 15 -26.40 -1.15 11.83
N VAL A 16 -26.17 -0.47 10.72
CA VAL A 16 -25.47 0.82 10.72
C VAL A 16 -26.46 1.81 11.31
N THR A 17 -26.35 2.06 12.62
CA THR A 17 -26.94 3.25 13.23
C THR A 17 -26.51 4.42 12.36
N ILE A 18 -27.45 5.13 11.74
CA ILE A 18 -27.15 6.33 10.96
C ILE A 18 -26.37 7.25 11.89
N LEU A 19 -25.07 7.42 11.63
CA LEU A 19 -24.24 8.31 12.43
C LEU A 19 -24.68 9.74 12.11
N HIS A 20 -25.55 10.25 12.97
CA HIS A 20 -26.08 11.59 12.87
C HIS A 20 -24.93 12.59 12.79
N GLY A 21 -24.87 13.38 11.71
CA GLY A 21 -23.83 14.37 11.46
C GLY A 21 -22.57 13.86 10.73
N TYR A 22 -22.41 12.55 10.49
CA TYR A 22 -21.33 12.06 9.62
C TYR A 22 -21.70 12.16 8.14
N TYR A 23 -22.91 11.70 7.80
CA TYR A 23 -23.45 11.82 6.44
C TYR A 23 -24.23 13.12 6.27
N SER A 24 -24.06 13.74 5.10
CA SER A 24 -24.87 14.91 4.71
C SER A 24 -26.33 14.52 4.49
N ALA A 25 -27.24 15.45 4.75
CA ALA A 25 -28.68 15.23 4.57
C ALA A 25 -29.05 15.02 3.10
N THR A 26 -28.31 15.67 2.19
CA THR A 26 -28.47 15.57 0.74
C THR A 26 -27.15 15.23 0.08
N GLU A 27 -27.18 14.53 -1.05
CA GLU A 27 -25.99 14.26 -1.84
C GLU A 27 -25.50 15.51 -2.57
N TYR A 28 -24.20 15.78 -2.48
CA TYR A 28 -23.57 16.87 -3.22
C TYR A 28 -23.34 16.45 -4.69
N GLN A 29 -23.80 17.27 -5.62
CA GLN A 29 -23.60 17.04 -7.06
C GLN A 29 -22.22 17.55 -7.49
N VAL A 30 -21.24 16.64 -7.57
CA VAL A 30 -19.88 16.96 -8.00
C VAL A 30 -19.86 17.21 -9.51
N LYS A 31 -19.50 18.42 -9.93
CA LYS A 31 -19.19 18.74 -11.32
C LYS A 31 -17.76 18.33 -11.65
N GLU A 32 -17.52 17.88 -12.88
CA GLU A 32 -16.20 17.40 -13.32
C GLU A 32 -15.11 18.48 -13.17
N GLU A 33 -15.43 19.73 -13.52
CA GLU A 33 -14.57 20.91 -13.36
C GLU A 33 -14.18 21.23 -11.89
N GLN A 34 -14.97 20.75 -10.91
CA GLN A 34 -14.72 20.96 -9.49
C GLN A 34 -13.89 19.83 -8.86
N ALA A 35 -13.72 18.69 -9.54
CA ALA A 35 -13.15 17.48 -8.96
C ALA A 35 -11.75 17.70 -8.35
N ASP A 36 -10.86 18.36 -9.08
CA ASP A 36 -9.49 18.65 -8.61
C ASP A 36 -9.48 19.61 -7.43
N ALA A 37 -10.31 20.66 -7.47
CA ALA A 37 -10.43 21.62 -6.39
C ALA A 37 -10.98 20.97 -5.11
N ILE A 38 -11.99 20.10 -5.24
CA ILE A 38 -12.56 19.34 -4.13
C ILE A 38 -11.51 18.43 -3.50
N ILE A 39 -10.76 17.66 -4.29
CA ILE A 39 -9.70 16.78 -3.78
C ILE A 39 -8.63 17.60 -3.08
N LYS A 40 -8.18 18.71 -3.68
CA LYS A 40 -7.15 19.58 -3.09
C LYS A 40 -7.59 20.18 -1.75
N THR A 41 -8.87 20.52 -1.60
CA THR A 41 -9.40 21.17 -0.41
C THR A 41 -9.76 20.20 0.71
N ALA A 42 -10.37 19.06 0.37
CA ALA A 42 -11.03 18.18 1.33
C ALA A 42 -10.38 16.78 1.45
N ALA A 43 -9.34 16.51 0.66
CA ALA A 43 -8.52 15.31 0.78
C ALA A 43 -7.08 15.68 1.12
N TYR A 44 -6.34 14.69 1.62
CA TYR A 44 -4.90 14.82 1.83
C TYR A 44 -4.23 13.46 1.64
N HIS A 45 -2.97 13.47 1.20
CA HIS A 45 -2.17 12.25 1.19
C HIS A 45 -1.58 12.04 2.59
N ARG A 46 -1.94 10.94 3.24
CA ARG A 46 -1.43 10.63 4.59
C ARG A 46 -0.09 9.90 4.49
N GLU A 47 0.96 10.66 4.17
CA GLU A 47 2.30 10.13 3.86
C GLU A 47 2.84 9.18 4.92
N PHE A 48 2.49 9.43 6.17
CA PHE A 48 2.99 8.68 7.30
C PHE A 48 2.58 7.20 7.30
N PHE A 49 1.51 6.82 6.59
CA PHE A 49 1.20 5.41 6.35
C PHE A 49 2.32 4.74 5.56
N ALA A 50 2.75 5.33 4.45
CA ALA A 50 3.86 4.80 3.65
C ALA A 50 5.18 4.84 4.42
N LEU A 51 5.43 5.90 5.18
CA LEU A 51 6.64 6.04 5.98
C LEU A 51 6.72 5.00 7.11
N SER A 52 5.59 4.53 7.61
CA SER A 52 5.51 3.51 8.67
C SER A 52 5.72 2.08 8.16
N LEU A 53 5.94 1.88 6.86
CA LEU A 53 6.23 0.59 6.24
C LEU A 53 7.72 0.48 5.88
N ILE A 54 8.12 -0.56 5.14
CA ILE A 54 9.45 -0.55 4.50
C ILE A 54 9.52 0.65 3.57
N TRP A 55 10.37 1.60 3.93
CA TRP A 55 10.57 2.83 3.20
C TRP A 55 12.02 3.25 3.25
N PHE A 56 12.50 3.80 2.15
CA PHE A 56 13.83 4.36 2.03
C PHE A 56 13.72 5.82 1.61
N SER A 57 14.51 6.68 2.26
CA SER A 57 14.63 8.07 1.81
C SER A 57 15.14 8.10 0.36
N PRO A 58 14.62 9.00 -0.50
CA PRO A 58 15.11 9.15 -1.87
C PRO A 58 16.64 9.29 -1.94
N SER A 59 17.27 9.94 -0.95
CA SER A 59 18.72 10.11 -0.87
C SER A 59 19.48 8.79 -0.81
N VAL A 60 18.91 7.74 -0.19
CA VAL A 60 19.50 6.40 -0.10
C VAL A 60 19.71 5.78 -1.49
N HIS A 61 18.88 6.16 -2.46
CA HIS A 61 18.88 5.59 -3.81
C HIS A 61 19.42 6.53 -4.88
N ALA A 62 19.70 7.80 -4.55
CA ALA A 62 20.14 8.80 -5.50
C ALA A 62 21.37 8.37 -6.32
N ALA A 63 22.37 7.73 -5.69
CA ALA A 63 23.58 7.30 -6.36
C ALA A 63 23.37 6.09 -7.30
N VAL A 64 22.38 5.23 -7.02
CA VAL A 64 22.15 4.00 -7.79
C VAL A 64 21.07 4.16 -8.86
N LEU A 65 20.17 5.12 -8.69
CA LEU A 65 19.03 5.30 -9.57
C LEU A 65 19.44 5.52 -11.04
N PRO A 66 20.39 6.40 -11.39
CA PRO A 66 20.82 6.55 -12.78
C PRO A 66 21.36 5.25 -13.37
N SER A 67 22.12 4.48 -12.58
CA SER A 67 22.65 3.18 -13.02
C SER A 67 21.55 2.15 -13.25
N LEU A 68 20.42 2.24 -12.55
CA LEU A 68 19.27 1.34 -12.71
C LEU A 68 18.36 1.75 -13.88
N SER A 69 18.10 3.04 -14.07
CA SER A 69 17.11 3.51 -15.04
C SER A 69 17.68 3.85 -16.41
N THR A 70 18.98 4.16 -16.51
CA THR A 70 19.59 4.61 -17.77
C THR A 70 20.64 3.63 -18.30
N PRO A 71 20.70 3.46 -19.64
CA PRO A 71 21.80 2.76 -20.27
C PRO A 71 23.05 3.61 -20.19
N PHE A 72 24.21 2.96 -20.15
CA PHE A 72 25.48 3.67 -20.26
C PHE A 72 25.62 4.25 -21.68
N GLN A 73 26.07 5.50 -21.78
CA GLN A 73 26.36 6.18 -23.05
C GLN A 73 27.63 5.61 -23.70
N ARG A 74 27.60 4.34 -24.07
CA ARG A 74 28.67 3.63 -24.78
C ARG A 74 28.07 2.75 -25.85
N THR A 75 28.73 2.69 -27.00
CA THR A 75 28.37 1.78 -28.08
C THR A 75 28.63 0.34 -27.66
N SER A 76 27.66 -0.55 -27.89
CA SER A 76 27.89 -1.97 -27.66
C SER A 76 28.54 -2.57 -28.90
N ASN A 77 29.74 -3.12 -28.74
CA ASN A 77 30.45 -3.84 -29.81
C ASN A 77 30.10 -5.33 -29.83
N ALA A 78 29.38 -5.83 -28.81
CA ALA A 78 28.93 -7.22 -28.71
C ALA A 78 27.40 -7.30 -28.70
N GLY A 79 26.85 -8.40 -29.24
CA GLY A 79 25.42 -8.71 -29.18
C GLY A 79 25.00 -9.44 -27.89
N LEU A 80 23.80 -10.01 -27.88
CA LEU A 80 23.34 -10.97 -26.87
C LEU A 80 23.77 -12.42 -27.18
N GLY A 81 24.50 -12.63 -28.28
CA GLY A 81 25.00 -13.94 -28.67
C GLY A 81 23.88 -14.79 -29.25
N GLN A 82 23.69 -16.01 -28.75
CA GLN A 82 22.61 -16.90 -29.23
C GLN A 82 21.21 -16.32 -29.04
N LEU A 83 21.03 -15.43 -28.05
CA LEU A 83 19.74 -14.75 -27.83
C LEU A 83 19.38 -13.78 -28.96
N ASP A 84 20.35 -13.30 -29.75
CA ASP A 84 20.06 -12.46 -30.92
C ASP A 84 19.39 -13.25 -32.07
N GLN A 85 19.37 -14.59 -31.99
CA GLN A 85 18.65 -15.44 -32.95
C GLN A 85 17.13 -15.46 -32.69
N LEU A 86 16.68 -14.99 -31.52
CA LEU A 86 15.28 -14.94 -31.17
C LEU A 86 14.61 -13.70 -31.78
N PRO A 87 13.37 -13.81 -32.29
CA PRO A 87 12.53 -12.66 -32.55
C PRO A 87 12.41 -11.76 -31.31
N ALA A 88 12.29 -10.45 -31.52
CA ALA A 88 12.25 -9.47 -30.43
C ALA A 88 11.10 -9.74 -29.45
N GLU A 89 9.99 -10.26 -29.94
CA GLU A 89 8.81 -10.62 -29.16
C GLU A 89 9.12 -11.73 -28.15
N LEU A 90 9.84 -12.78 -28.58
CA LEU A 90 10.25 -13.87 -27.70
C LEU A 90 11.28 -13.42 -26.68
N LEU A 91 12.23 -12.57 -27.10
CA LEU A 91 13.21 -12.00 -26.20
C LEU A 91 12.53 -11.13 -25.13
N HIS A 92 11.55 -10.31 -25.50
CA HIS A 92 10.78 -9.51 -24.54
C HIS A 92 9.94 -10.38 -23.60
N ASP A 93 9.28 -11.44 -24.09
CA ASP A 93 8.52 -12.37 -23.24
C ASP A 93 9.42 -13.07 -22.21
N ILE A 94 10.61 -13.51 -22.62
CA ILE A 94 11.62 -14.04 -21.69
C ILE A 94 11.95 -13.01 -20.62
N ILE A 95 12.27 -11.77 -21.01
CA ILE A 95 12.66 -10.72 -20.06
C ILE A 95 11.50 -10.37 -19.11
N TYR A 96 10.25 -10.39 -19.58
CA TYR A 96 9.07 -10.19 -18.71
C TYR A 96 8.94 -11.26 -17.63
N ARG A 97 9.33 -12.49 -17.94
CA ARG A 97 9.22 -13.65 -17.03
C ARG A 97 10.41 -13.78 -16.09
N LEU A 98 11.52 -13.08 -16.34
CA LEU A 98 12.65 -13.07 -15.41
C LEU A 98 12.23 -12.47 -14.06
N ASP A 99 12.60 -13.15 -12.98
CA ASP A 99 12.51 -12.59 -11.65
C ASP A 99 13.40 -11.34 -11.52
N VAL A 100 13.02 -10.41 -10.64
CA VAL A 100 13.72 -9.12 -10.46
C VAL A 100 15.24 -9.32 -10.24
N ARG A 101 15.65 -10.38 -9.53
CA ARG A 101 17.07 -10.68 -9.31
C ARG A 101 17.75 -11.14 -10.59
N SER A 102 17.16 -12.09 -11.32
CA SER A 102 17.69 -12.60 -12.59
C SER A 102 17.70 -11.52 -13.66
N LEU A 103 16.69 -10.65 -13.71
CA LEU A 103 16.63 -9.48 -14.58
C LEU A 103 17.82 -8.55 -14.36
N LEU A 104 18.15 -8.21 -13.11
CA LEU A 104 19.30 -7.35 -12.82
C LEU A 104 20.62 -8.02 -13.15
N LYS A 105 20.75 -9.33 -12.93
CA LYS A 105 21.94 -10.08 -13.34
C LYS A 105 22.09 -10.08 -14.86
N PHE A 106 21.02 -10.35 -15.60
CA PHE A 106 21.00 -10.29 -17.05
C PHE A 106 21.40 -8.90 -17.54
N ARG A 107 20.83 -7.84 -16.96
CA ARG A 107 21.18 -6.45 -17.26
C ARG A 107 22.66 -6.10 -17.00
N GLN A 108 23.35 -6.86 -16.15
CA GLN A 108 24.75 -6.66 -15.80
C GLN A 108 25.73 -7.50 -16.64
N THR A 109 25.25 -8.38 -17.53
CA THR A 109 26.14 -9.27 -18.29
C THR A 109 26.96 -8.53 -19.35
N ASN A 110 26.34 -7.61 -20.11
CA ASN A 110 27.02 -6.78 -21.09
C ASN A 110 26.23 -5.48 -21.40
N LEU A 111 26.78 -4.62 -22.26
CA LEU A 111 26.13 -3.34 -22.63
C LEU A 111 24.83 -3.56 -23.42
N ARG A 112 24.77 -4.58 -24.28
CA ARG A 112 23.59 -4.88 -25.08
C ARG A 112 22.42 -5.38 -24.23
N SER A 113 22.66 -6.25 -23.26
CA SER A 113 21.64 -6.74 -22.34
C SER A 113 21.10 -5.61 -21.48
N ARG A 114 21.97 -4.70 -21.03
CA ARG A 114 21.56 -3.46 -20.38
C ARG A 114 20.62 -2.63 -21.23
N GLN A 115 21.02 -2.30 -22.46
CA GLN A 115 20.21 -1.54 -23.40
C GLN A 115 18.87 -2.22 -23.69
N THR A 116 18.87 -3.55 -23.82
CA THR A 116 17.67 -4.35 -24.08
C THR A 116 16.69 -4.23 -22.91
N VAL A 117 17.14 -4.46 -21.68
CA VAL A 117 16.28 -4.31 -20.48
C VAL A 117 15.80 -2.86 -20.32
N ASP A 118 16.67 -1.88 -20.55
CA ASP A 118 16.33 -0.46 -20.40
C ASP A 118 15.29 0.01 -21.43
N SER A 119 15.26 -0.59 -22.62
CA SER A 119 14.26 -0.30 -23.65
C SER A 119 12.85 -0.78 -23.27
N ILE A 120 12.72 -1.64 -22.26
CA ILE A 120 11.44 -2.20 -21.86
C ILE A 120 10.64 -1.18 -21.03
N LYS A 121 9.52 -0.72 -21.59
CA LYS A 121 8.61 0.22 -20.90
C LYS A 121 8.15 -0.28 -19.54
N LYS A 122 7.80 -1.57 -19.39
CA LYS A 122 7.37 -2.14 -18.10
C LYS A 122 8.44 -2.01 -17.02
N TYR A 123 9.71 -2.22 -17.37
CA TYR A 123 10.85 -2.04 -16.48
C TYR A 123 11.00 -0.59 -16.04
N GLN A 124 10.92 0.34 -16.99
CA GLN A 124 11.00 1.77 -16.69
C GLN A 124 9.88 2.23 -15.77
N VAL A 125 8.63 1.83 -16.02
CA VAL A 125 7.48 2.16 -15.17
C VAL A 125 7.66 1.58 -13.75
N VAL A 126 8.13 0.34 -13.64
CA VAL A 126 8.42 -0.30 -12.34
C VAL A 126 9.50 0.47 -11.57
N LEU A 127 10.57 0.91 -12.22
CA LEU A 127 11.59 1.72 -11.57
C LEU A 127 11.09 3.12 -11.22
N SER A 128 10.32 3.78 -12.08
CA SER A 128 9.83 5.14 -11.85
C SER A 128 8.82 5.23 -10.70
N HIS A 129 7.95 4.22 -10.56
CA HIS A 129 6.82 4.30 -9.61
C HIS A 129 6.86 3.22 -8.51
N GLY A 130 7.73 2.22 -8.64
CA GLY A 130 7.85 1.09 -7.72
C GLY A 130 9.23 0.94 -7.08
N LEU A 131 10.15 1.91 -7.23
CA LEU A 131 11.54 1.79 -6.77
C LEU A 131 11.67 1.34 -5.32
N ASN A 132 10.85 1.89 -4.42
CA ASN A 132 10.91 1.55 -3.00
C ASN A 132 10.61 0.07 -2.76
N LEU A 133 9.57 -0.48 -3.39
CA LEU A 133 9.24 -1.91 -3.34
C LEU A 133 10.30 -2.76 -4.05
N PHE A 134 10.80 -2.30 -5.21
CA PHE A 134 11.87 -2.97 -5.95
C PHE A 134 13.13 -3.14 -5.07
N CYS A 135 13.57 -2.09 -4.39
CA CYS A 135 14.69 -2.13 -3.45
C CYS A 135 14.37 -2.95 -2.20
N ALA A 136 13.14 -2.92 -1.72
CA ALA A 136 12.71 -3.75 -0.59
C ALA A 136 12.83 -5.25 -0.94
N LEU A 137 12.38 -5.67 -2.12
CA LEU A 137 12.52 -7.05 -2.60
C LEU A 137 13.98 -7.50 -2.66
N LEU A 138 14.88 -6.64 -3.15
CA LEU A 138 16.31 -6.95 -3.21
C LEU A 138 16.94 -7.09 -1.82
N ARG A 139 16.67 -6.13 -0.93
CA ARG A 139 17.25 -6.13 0.45
C ARG A 139 16.69 -7.24 1.32
N THR A 140 15.45 -7.67 1.08
CA THR A 140 14.80 -8.79 1.78
C THR A 140 15.05 -10.14 1.10
N ARG A 141 15.78 -10.16 -0.02
CA ARG A 141 16.07 -11.36 -0.84
C ARG A 141 14.84 -12.04 -1.44
N LEU A 142 13.72 -11.34 -1.53
CA LEU A 142 12.47 -11.82 -2.16
C LEU A 142 12.40 -11.54 -3.67
N ALA A 143 13.38 -10.81 -4.21
CA ALA A 143 13.45 -10.49 -5.63
C ALA A 143 13.57 -11.72 -6.56
N ALA A 144 13.87 -12.90 -6.03
CA ALA A 144 13.94 -14.14 -6.79
C ALA A 144 12.56 -14.77 -7.06
N ASP A 145 11.52 -14.32 -6.35
CA ASP A 145 10.19 -14.93 -6.42
C ASP A 145 9.22 -14.17 -7.33
N ILE A 146 9.61 -12.96 -7.77
CA ILE A 146 8.71 -12.00 -8.41
C ILE A 146 9.24 -11.66 -9.79
N SER A 147 8.48 -11.96 -10.84
CA SER A 147 8.82 -11.58 -12.22
C SER A 147 8.63 -10.09 -12.48
N LEU A 148 9.29 -9.58 -13.52
CA LEU A 148 9.03 -8.21 -14.00
C LEU A 148 7.55 -8.01 -14.36
N LEU A 149 6.94 -9.02 -14.98
CA LEU A 149 5.52 -9.00 -15.34
C LEU A 149 4.63 -8.93 -14.11
N ASP A 150 4.84 -9.80 -13.11
CA ASP A 150 4.04 -9.81 -11.88
C ASP A 150 4.14 -8.49 -11.13
N PHE A 151 5.33 -7.87 -11.11
CA PHE A 151 5.51 -6.53 -10.56
C PHE A 151 4.69 -5.50 -11.31
N TYR A 152 4.86 -5.43 -12.63
CA TYR A 152 4.16 -4.46 -13.45
C TYR A 152 2.64 -4.61 -13.35
N ASP A 153 2.11 -5.83 -13.40
CA ASP A 153 0.68 -6.11 -13.31
C ASP A 153 0.12 -5.73 -11.94
N THR A 154 0.88 -5.99 -10.87
CA THR A 154 0.52 -5.56 -9.52
C THR A 154 0.49 -4.04 -9.39
N LEU A 155 1.47 -3.34 -9.98
CA LEU A 155 1.51 -1.88 -10.04
C LEU A 155 0.31 -1.31 -10.81
N CYS A 156 -0.15 -2.02 -11.86
CA CYS A 156 -1.33 -1.68 -12.65
C CYS A 156 -2.66 -2.21 -12.08
N THR A 157 -2.66 -2.83 -10.91
CA THR A 157 -3.89 -3.31 -10.26
C THR A 157 -4.36 -2.27 -9.27
N LYS A 158 -5.56 -1.72 -9.42
CA LYS A 158 -6.08 -0.68 -8.51
C LYS A 158 -6.61 -1.24 -7.18
N ALA A 159 -7.25 -2.40 -7.25
CA ALA A 159 -8.02 -2.98 -6.16
C ALA A 159 -7.17 -3.75 -5.14
N CYS A 160 -7.65 -3.75 -3.91
CA CYS A 160 -7.24 -4.63 -2.83
C CYS A 160 -7.66 -6.07 -3.17
N SER A 161 -6.71 -6.99 -3.15
CA SER A 161 -6.95 -8.42 -3.44
C SER A 161 -7.81 -9.14 -2.40
N ILE A 162 -8.20 -8.48 -1.30
CA ILE A 162 -8.96 -9.06 -0.19
C ILE A 162 -10.38 -8.49 -0.16
N CYS A 163 -10.55 -7.16 -0.28
CA CYS A 163 -11.85 -6.51 -0.14
C CYS A 163 -12.30 -5.67 -1.36
N GLY A 164 -11.50 -5.58 -2.42
CA GLY A 164 -11.86 -4.82 -3.63
C GLY A 164 -11.66 -3.30 -3.56
N GLU A 165 -11.58 -2.70 -2.37
CA GLU A 165 -11.30 -1.27 -2.17
C GLU A 165 -9.92 -0.86 -2.72
N PHE A 166 -9.62 0.45 -2.81
CA PHE A 166 -8.31 0.89 -3.29
C PHE A 166 -7.15 0.30 -2.46
N GLY A 167 -6.20 -0.35 -3.14
CA GLY A 167 -5.03 -0.95 -2.51
C GLY A 167 -3.80 -0.05 -2.64
N GLY A 168 -3.38 0.62 -1.57
CA GLY A 168 -2.16 1.46 -1.57
C GLY A 168 -0.89 0.73 -1.13
N PHE A 169 -0.99 -0.56 -0.76
CA PHE A 169 0.06 -1.27 -0.04
C PHE A 169 0.26 -2.69 -0.56
N MET A 170 1.49 -3.19 -0.42
CA MET A 170 1.90 -4.54 -0.79
C MET A 170 2.44 -5.30 0.41
N SER A 171 1.91 -6.50 0.64
CA SER A 171 2.53 -7.48 1.53
C SER A 171 3.63 -8.22 0.77
N LEU A 172 4.87 -8.15 1.23
CA LEU A 172 6.02 -8.76 0.55
C LEU A 172 6.01 -10.30 0.67
N LEU A 173 5.59 -10.84 1.81
CA LEU A 173 5.58 -12.29 2.04
C LEU A 173 4.54 -13.01 1.19
N THR A 174 3.38 -12.39 1.01
CA THR A 174 2.25 -13.00 0.30
C THR A 174 2.08 -12.49 -1.13
N TRP A 175 2.85 -11.46 -1.51
CA TRP A 175 2.72 -10.74 -2.77
C TRP A 175 1.28 -10.29 -3.07
N ARG A 176 0.60 -9.75 -2.04
CA ARG A 176 -0.79 -9.28 -2.15
C ARG A 176 -0.90 -7.77 -2.01
N ARG A 177 -1.58 -7.15 -2.97
CA ARG A 177 -2.02 -5.75 -2.89
C ARG A 177 -3.19 -5.63 -1.94
N CYS A 178 -3.14 -4.66 -1.03
CA CYS A 178 -4.15 -4.47 0.00
C CYS A 178 -4.38 -2.99 0.37
N CYS A 179 -5.56 -2.69 0.90
CA CYS A 179 -5.86 -1.40 1.52
C CYS A 179 -5.31 -1.35 2.96
N PHE A 180 -5.29 -0.16 3.58
CA PHE A 180 -4.73 0.00 4.93
C PHE A 180 -5.47 -0.80 6.01
N LYS A 181 -6.80 -0.89 5.91
CA LYS A 181 -7.62 -1.69 6.83
C LYS A 181 -7.26 -3.17 6.77
N CYS A 182 -7.19 -3.73 5.56
CA CYS A 182 -6.75 -5.10 5.37
C CYS A 182 -5.32 -5.29 5.88
N LEU A 183 -4.40 -4.36 5.58
CA LEU A 183 -3.01 -4.42 6.07
C LEU A 183 -2.92 -4.59 7.60
N ARG A 184 -3.81 -3.95 8.35
CA ARG A 184 -3.84 -4.05 9.81
C ARG A 184 -4.55 -5.31 10.31
N GLN A 185 -5.62 -5.73 9.65
CA GLN A 185 -6.60 -6.64 10.27
C GLN A 185 -6.73 -7.99 9.55
N ALA A 186 -6.44 -8.06 8.25
CA ALA A 186 -6.74 -9.23 7.45
C ALA A 186 -5.83 -10.41 7.82
N PRO A 187 -6.40 -11.60 8.09
CA PRO A 187 -5.62 -12.78 8.48
C PRO A 187 -4.63 -13.20 7.39
N GLU A 188 -4.99 -13.05 6.12
CA GLU A 188 -4.24 -13.53 4.95
C GLU A 188 -2.86 -12.88 4.83
N ILE A 189 -2.70 -11.65 5.31
CA ILE A 189 -1.44 -10.89 5.25
C ILE A 189 -0.81 -10.70 6.62
N LYS A 190 -1.31 -11.42 7.62
CA LYS A 190 -0.80 -11.35 8.99
C LYS A 190 0.63 -11.88 9.07
N VAL A 191 1.50 -11.05 9.61
CA VAL A 191 2.92 -11.33 9.80
C VAL A 191 3.21 -11.64 11.27
N GLY A 192 4.08 -12.61 11.50
CA GLY A 192 4.59 -12.95 12.83
C GLY A 192 6.07 -13.26 12.77
N THR A 193 6.68 -13.45 13.94
CA THR A 193 8.07 -13.87 14.00
C THR A 193 8.17 -15.38 13.77
N LEU A 194 9.25 -15.83 13.13
CA LEU A 194 9.52 -17.25 12.93
C LEU A 194 9.48 -18.03 14.26
N VAL A 195 10.06 -17.45 15.32
CA VAL A 195 10.03 -18.03 16.68
C VAL A 195 8.60 -18.19 17.18
N SER A 196 7.78 -17.14 17.07
CA SER A 196 6.38 -17.21 17.52
C SER A 196 5.55 -18.21 16.71
N ALA A 197 5.78 -18.31 15.40
CA ALA A 197 5.09 -19.28 14.53
C ALA A 197 5.51 -20.71 14.87
N ARG A 198 6.81 -20.97 15.04
CA ARG A 198 7.35 -22.28 15.43
C ARG A 198 6.78 -22.74 16.76
N THR A 199 6.76 -21.87 17.78
CA THR A 199 6.19 -22.20 19.09
C THR A 199 4.68 -22.42 19.01
N ARG A 200 3.96 -21.55 18.28
CA ARG A 200 2.49 -21.60 18.18
C ARG A 200 2.00 -22.85 17.46
N PHE A 201 2.61 -23.18 16.33
CA PHE A 201 2.15 -24.27 15.46
C PHE A 201 2.93 -25.58 15.66
N ARG A 202 3.95 -25.58 16.53
CA ARG A 202 4.86 -26.71 16.79
C ARG A 202 5.50 -27.25 15.52
N MET A 203 6.00 -26.33 14.68
CA MET A 203 6.52 -26.63 13.35
C MET A 203 7.77 -27.52 13.42
N THR A 204 7.80 -28.52 12.54
CA THR A 204 8.97 -29.34 12.23
C THR A 204 9.94 -28.59 11.30
N GLU A 205 11.20 -29.03 11.22
CA GLU A 205 12.18 -28.42 10.30
C GLU A 205 11.74 -28.53 8.83
N ALA A 206 11.06 -29.61 8.44
CA ALA A 206 10.55 -29.79 7.09
C ALA A 206 9.45 -28.77 6.72
N GLU A 207 8.58 -28.43 7.66
CA GLU A 207 7.54 -27.40 7.46
C GLU A 207 8.15 -25.99 7.46
N LEU A 208 9.23 -25.77 8.22
CA LEU A 208 9.96 -24.50 8.22
C LEU A 208 10.65 -24.20 6.89
N VAL A 209 11.07 -25.21 6.12
CA VAL A 209 11.62 -25.00 4.78
C VAL A 209 10.55 -24.55 3.79
N GLN A 210 9.29 -24.94 4.01
CA GLN A 210 8.16 -24.58 3.13
C GLN A 210 7.61 -23.17 3.39
N ILE A 211 7.93 -22.56 4.53
CA ILE A 211 7.41 -21.24 4.87
C ILE A 211 8.28 -20.13 4.28
N LYS A 212 7.65 -19.25 3.49
CA LYS A 212 8.32 -18.05 3.00
C LYS A 212 8.69 -17.16 4.18
N SER A 213 9.95 -16.73 4.23
CA SER A 213 10.46 -15.92 5.33
C SER A 213 11.53 -14.95 4.86
N PHE A 214 11.70 -13.85 5.59
CA PHE A 214 12.86 -12.96 5.40
C PHE A 214 13.23 -12.26 6.71
N LYS A 215 14.46 -11.73 6.80
CA LYS A 215 14.86 -10.86 7.90
C LYS A 215 14.37 -9.44 7.64
N ASN A 216 13.57 -8.87 8.54
CA ASN A 216 13.09 -7.49 8.40
C ASN A 216 14.26 -6.50 8.21
N LEU A 217 13.95 -5.32 7.69
CA LEU A 217 14.91 -4.23 7.60
C LEU A 217 14.82 -3.36 8.87
N PRO A 218 15.88 -2.62 9.23
CA PRO A 218 15.77 -1.55 10.20
C PRO A 218 14.87 -0.42 9.66
N GLY A 219 14.09 0.21 10.53
CA GLY A 219 13.20 1.30 10.13
C GLY A 219 12.19 1.67 11.21
N PHE A 220 11.27 2.58 10.91
CA PHE A 220 10.18 2.92 11.82
C PHE A 220 8.90 2.25 11.34
N TYR A 221 8.44 1.26 12.10
CA TYR A 221 7.30 0.42 11.75
C TYR A 221 6.10 0.63 12.67
N SER A 222 5.91 1.87 13.13
CA SER A 222 4.82 2.20 14.03
C SER A 222 4.29 3.58 13.68
N LEU A 223 2.98 3.76 13.90
CA LEU A 223 2.36 5.06 13.72
C LEU A 223 2.76 6.09 14.80
N ASN A 224 3.62 5.70 15.75
CA ASN A 224 4.08 6.58 16.82
C ASN A 224 5.56 6.94 16.63
N GLY A 225 6.15 6.65 15.47
CA GLY A 225 7.53 7.05 15.14
C GLY A 225 8.62 6.30 15.92
N LYS A 226 8.35 5.12 16.47
CA LYS A 226 9.39 4.31 17.15
C LYS A 226 10.26 3.59 16.12
N ALA A 227 11.56 3.78 16.24
CA ALA A 227 12.57 3.06 15.45
C ALA A 227 12.69 1.61 15.91
N TYR A 228 12.89 0.71 14.96
CA TYR A 228 13.15 -0.71 15.16
C TYR A 228 14.43 -1.10 14.44
N ASN A 229 15.49 -1.33 15.20
CA ASN A 229 16.81 -1.70 14.65
C ASN A 229 17.12 -3.19 14.80
N ARG A 230 16.30 -3.93 15.55
CA ARG A 230 16.48 -5.37 15.76
C ARG A 230 16.07 -6.14 14.52
N LEU A 231 17.00 -6.90 13.98
CA LEU A 231 16.74 -7.86 12.90
C LEU A 231 16.06 -9.11 13.46
N ILE A 232 14.91 -9.45 12.90
CA ILE A 232 14.09 -10.61 13.21
C ILE A 232 13.62 -11.27 11.92
N THR A 233 13.53 -12.59 11.92
CA THR A 233 12.92 -13.33 10.81
C THR A 233 11.40 -13.29 10.92
N VAL A 234 10.74 -12.79 9.89
CA VAL A 234 9.28 -12.67 9.78
C VAL A 234 8.71 -13.70 8.82
N VAL A 235 7.49 -14.15 9.09
CA VAL A 235 6.77 -15.19 8.33
C VAL A 235 5.27 -14.88 8.22
N PRO A 236 4.59 -15.36 7.16
CA PRO A 236 3.14 -15.24 7.02
C PRO A 236 2.42 -16.25 7.92
N ILE A 237 1.68 -15.76 8.91
CA ILE A 237 1.03 -16.58 9.94
C ILE A 237 -0.10 -17.43 9.37
N HIS A 238 -0.85 -16.91 8.40
CA HIS A 238 -1.91 -17.66 7.74
C HIS A 238 -1.34 -18.86 6.98
N GLN A 239 -0.26 -18.66 6.20
CA GLN A 239 0.40 -19.77 5.50
C GLN A 239 0.97 -20.80 6.48
N ALA A 240 1.58 -20.36 7.60
CA ALA A 240 2.04 -21.27 8.64
C ALA A 240 0.91 -22.17 9.15
N SER A 241 -0.27 -21.57 9.39
CA SER A 241 -1.45 -22.29 9.87
C SER A 241 -1.95 -23.33 8.86
N LEU A 242 -1.92 -23.00 7.56
CA LEU A 242 -2.30 -23.92 6.47
C LEU A 242 -1.34 -25.10 6.36
N ILE A 243 -0.02 -24.84 6.38
CA ILE A 243 1.02 -25.88 6.31
C ILE A 243 0.87 -26.86 7.47
N CYS A 244 0.67 -26.36 8.69
CA CYS A 244 0.55 -27.18 9.89
C CYS A 244 -0.84 -27.80 10.09
N ARG A 245 -1.81 -27.49 9.20
CA ARG A 245 -3.23 -27.88 9.31
C ARG A 245 -3.86 -27.54 10.68
N GLN A 246 -3.42 -26.44 11.27
CA GLN A 246 -3.90 -25.99 12.57
C GLN A 246 -4.71 -24.69 12.39
N PRO A 247 -5.92 -24.60 12.95
CA PRO A 247 -6.72 -23.40 12.80
C PRO A 247 -6.02 -22.20 13.45
N LEU A 248 -6.19 -21.03 12.84
CA LEU A 248 -5.93 -19.76 13.52
C LEU A 248 -6.91 -19.70 14.70
N SER A 249 -6.43 -19.99 15.92
CA SER A 249 -7.27 -19.85 17.12
C SER A 249 -8.04 -18.52 17.10
N THR A 250 -9.37 -18.62 17.03
CA THR A 250 -10.33 -17.51 17.04
C THR A 250 -10.55 -16.96 18.45
N LYS A 251 -10.03 -17.66 19.47
CA LYS A 251 -9.89 -17.09 20.81
C LYS A 251 -8.81 -16.03 20.72
N THR A 252 -9.25 -14.80 20.47
CA THR A 252 -8.61 -13.59 20.97
C THR A 252 -8.39 -13.84 22.45
N SER A 253 -7.24 -14.44 22.81
CA SER A 253 -6.86 -14.47 24.21
C SER A 253 -6.83 -13.02 24.63
N SER A 254 -7.57 -12.75 25.69
CA SER A 254 -7.59 -11.51 26.46
C SER A 254 -6.23 -11.23 27.13
N PHE A 255 -5.14 -11.59 26.46
CA PHE A 255 -3.87 -10.92 26.66
C PHE A 255 -3.90 -9.71 25.74
N THR A 256 -3.97 -8.55 26.36
CA THR A 256 -3.58 -7.22 25.88
C THR A 256 -2.12 -7.26 25.38
N ILE A 257 -1.80 -8.14 24.42
CA ILE A 257 -0.65 -7.98 23.54
C ILE A 257 -1.05 -6.80 22.67
N ASN A 258 -0.67 -5.63 23.16
CA ASN A 258 -0.91 -4.30 22.61
C ASN A 258 -1.16 -4.38 21.09
N ARG A 259 -2.40 -4.11 20.63
CA ARG A 259 -2.80 -4.16 19.21
C ARG A 259 -1.77 -3.45 18.32
N ASP A 260 -1.11 -2.43 18.88
CA ASP A 260 0.01 -1.70 18.30
C ASP A 260 1.21 -2.58 17.93
N ARG A 261 1.66 -3.51 18.80
CA ARG A 261 2.82 -4.37 18.51
C ARG A 261 2.57 -5.37 17.37
N LEU A 262 1.34 -5.86 17.22
CA LEU A 262 0.99 -6.82 16.16
C LEU A 262 0.89 -6.12 14.78
N ASN A 263 0.36 -4.89 14.75
CA ASN A 263 0.33 -4.06 13.54
C ASN A 263 1.75 -3.77 13.03
N ASN A 264 2.71 -3.58 13.93
CA ASN A 264 4.09 -3.26 13.55
C ASN A 264 4.77 -4.38 12.73
N LEU A 265 4.43 -5.66 12.97
CA LEU A 265 5.01 -6.76 12.19
C LEU A 265 4.46 -6.80 10.76
N ASN A 266 3.16 -6.52 10.58
CA ASN A 266 2.58 -6.39 9.24
C ASN A 266 3.28 -5.27 8.46
N PHE A 267 3.60 -4.17 9.15
CA PHE A 267 4.31 -3.04 8.57
C PHE A 267 5.75 -3.36 8.19
N MET A 268 6.47 -4.14 9.02
CA MET A 268 7.79 -4.70 8.70
C MET A 268 7.79 -5.62 7.47
N GLY A 269 6.64 -6.22 7.17
CA GLY A 269 6.42 -7.13 6.06
C GLY A 269 5.87 -6.48 4.80
N SER A 270 5.73 -5.15 4.77
CA SER A 270 4.95 -4.44 3.74
C SER A 270 5.63 -3.18 3.23
N CYS A 271 5.17 -2.71 2.08
CA CYS A 271 5.66 -1.51 1.41
C CYS A 271 4.51 -0.78 0.73
N ALA A 272 4.58 0.54 0.61
CA ALA A 272 3.64 1.30 -0.20
C ALA A 272 3.89 1.04 -1.70
N LEU A 273 2.81 0.92 -2.47
CA LEU A 273 2.87 0.80 -3.92
C LEU A 273 1.69 1.60 -4.53
N PRO A 274 1.95 2.65 -5.33
CA PRO A 274 0.88 3.38 -5.98
C PRO A 274 0.18 2.53 -7.04
N TYR A 275 -0.94 3.03 -7.56
CA TYR A 275 -1.59 2.48 -8.75
C TYR A 275 -1.07 3.26 -9.97
N TYR A 276 -0.64 2.54 -11.01
CA TYR A 276 -0.30 3.11 -12.31
C TYR A 276 -1.38 2.75 -13.33
N ASP A 277 -2.00 3.76 -13.92
CA ASP A 277 -2.95 3.55 -15.00
C ASP A 277 -2.22 3.38 -16.33
N LYS A 278 -2.29 2.18 -16.91
CA LYS A 278 -1.62 1.87 -18.18
C LYS A 278 -2.19 2.61 -19.39
N THR A 279 -3.41 3.13 -19.30
CA THR A 279 -4.13 3.82 -20.38
C THR A 279 -3.76 5.29 -20.41
N THR A 280 -3.81 5.96 -19.26
CA THR A 280 -3.54 7.40 -19.14
C THR A 280 -2.08 7.70 -18.81
N GLY A 281 -1.34 6.73 -18.25
CA GLY A 281 -0.02 6.93 -17.68
C GLY A 281 -0.02 7.63 -16.31
N SER A 282 -1.19 7.84 -15.70
CA SER A 282 -1.31 8.53 -14.41
C SER A 282 -0.97 7.63 -13.23
N VAL A 283 -0.53 8.24 -12.12
CA VAL A 283 -0.18 7.54 -10.89
C VAL A 283 -1.06 8.02 -9.74
N GLU A 284 -1.66 7.09 -9.02
CA GLU A 284 -2.46 7.37 -7.83
C GLU A 284 -1.82 6.74 -6.59
N HIS A 285 -1.43 7.59 -5.63
CA HIS A 285 -0.94 7.15 -4.31
C HIS A 285 -2.07 6.92 -3.30
N GLY A 286 -3.28 7.35 -3.65
CA GLY A 286 -4.45 7.36 -2.79
C GLY A 286 -4.48 8.53 -1.80
N VAL A 287 -5.69 8.92 -1.41
CA VAL A 287 -5.95 10.05 -0.51
C VAL A 287 -6.89 9.66 0.62
N SER A 288 -6.76 10.32 1.75
CA SER A 288 -7.69 10.22 2.89
C SER A 288 -8.54 11.48 2.98
N CYS A 289 -9.70 11.36 3.62
CA CYS A 289 -10.65 12.45 3.73
C CYS A 289 -10.33 13.35 4.94
N ALA A 290 -10.03 14.63 4.69
CA ALA A 290 -9.84 15.62 5.75
C ALA A 290 -11.12 15.85 6.55
N GLY A 291 -12.30 15.71 5.92
CA GLY A 291 -13.58 15.72 6.60
C GLY A 291 -13.74 14.57 7.60
N CYS A 292 -13.30 13.35 7.26
CA CYS A 292 -13.34 12.22 8.18
C CYS A 292 -12.38 12.40 9.37
N GLN A 293 -11.23 13.04 9.14
CA GLN A 293 -10.33 13.45 10.22
C GLN A 293 -11.02 14.46 11.14
N LEU A 294 -11.61 15.52 10.58
CA LEU A 294 -12.30 16.56 11.34
C LEU A 294 -13.46 16.00 12.17
N ALA A 295 -14.25 15.10 11.58
CA ALA A 295 -15.33 14.39 12.25
C ALA A 295 -14.85 13.65 13.51
N LEU A 296 -13.69 12.98 13.42
CA LEU A 296 -13.11 12.26 14.55
C LEU A 296 -12.62 13.23 15.62
N GLU A 297 -11.95 14.32 15.25
CA GLU A 297 -11.46 15.36 16.16
C GLU A 297 -12.61 16.07 16.91
N LYS A 298 -13.77 16.22 16.26
CA LYS A 298 -15.00 16.76 16.87
C LYS A 298 -15.76 15.75 17.75
N GLY A 299 -15.29 14.50 17.84
CA GLY A 299 -15.91 13.49 18.69
C GLY A 299 -17.34 13.14 18.30
N ILE A 300 -17.69 13.18 17.00
CA ILE A 300 -19.05 12.88 16.55
C ILE A 300 -19.41 11.39 16.69
N PHE A 301 -18.40 10.54 16.89
CA PHE A 301 -18.54 9.10 17.09
C PHE A 301 -18.76 8.81 18.57
N ASP A 302 -19.84 8.12 18.90
CA ASP A 302 -19.99 7.56 20.25
C ASP A 302 -19.00 6.42 20.50
N ASN A 303 -18.87 6.00 21.76
CA ASN A 303 -17.96 4.90 22.14
C ASN A 303 -18.24 3.58 21.38
N LYS A 304 -19.46 3.39 20.86
CA LYS A 304 -19.83 2.19 20.08
C LYS A 304 -19.34 2.27 18.64
N CYS A 305 -19.22 3.47 18.09
CA CYS A 305 -18.81 3.76 16.72
C CYS A 305 -17.36 4.25 16.61
N GLU A 306 -16.60 4.36 17.70
CA GLU A 306 -15.22 4.84 17.69
C GLU A 306 -14.33 4.08 16.69
N GLN A 307 -14.39 2.74 16.70
CA GLN A 307 -13.63 1.92 15.76
C GLN A 307 -14.05 2.17 14.30
N TRP A 308 -15.34 2.44 14.06
CA TRP A 308 -15.84 2.78 12.74
C TRP A 308 -15.32 4.16 12.28
N GLY A 309 -15.34 5.15 13.17
CA GLY A 309 -14.78 6.48 12.90
C GLY A 309 -13.29 6.42 12.57
N VAL A 310 -12.52 5.61 13.32
CA VAL A 310 -11.11 5.34 13.03
C VAL A 310 -10.92 4.69 11.67
N ASP A 311 -11.72 3.66 11.34
CA ASP A 311 -11.66 2.99 10.04
C ASP A 311 -12.04 3.93 8.88
N ALA A 312 -13.02 4.82 9.08
CA ALA A 312 -13.46 5.81 8.11
C ALA A 312 -12.38 6.88 7.85
N ARG A 313 -11.75 7.39 8.92
CA ARG A 313 -10.57 8.29 8.83
C ARG A 313 -9.40 7.60 8.13
N ASP A 314 -9.08 6.36 8.51
CA ASP A 314 -7.94 5.62 7.99
C ASP A 314 -8.16 5.06 6.58
N LYS A 315 -9.37 5.23 6.00
CA LYS A 315 -9.64 4.81 4.63
C LYS A 315 -8.81 5.64 3.65
N VAL A 316 -8.22 4.93 2.69
CA VAL A 316 -7.47 5.51 1.57
C VAL A 316 -8.26 5.21 0.31
N TYR A 317 -8.57 6.26 -0.43
CA TYR A 317 -9.39 6.23 -1.63
C TYR A 317 -8.53 6.48 -2.86
N ALA A 318 -8.91 5.87 -3.98
CA ALA A 318 -8.56 6.40 -5.29
C ALA A 318 -9.33 7.71 -5.56
N ARG A 319 -8.95 8.43 -6.62
CA ARG A 319 -9.57 9.70 -7.03
C ARG A 319 -11.10 9.61 -7.12
N ASP A 320 -11.59 8.68 -7.93
CA ASP A 320 -13.01 8.40 -8.14
C ASP A 320 -13.71 7.98 -6.85
N GLY A 321 -13.10 7.07 -6.08
CA GLY A 321 -13.64 6.62 -4.80
C GLY A 321 -13.75 7.75 -3.76
N PHE A 322 -12.84 8.71 -3.78
CA PHE A 322 -12.91 9.88 -2.91
C PHE A 322 -14.04 10.81 -3.31
N LEU A 323 -14.21 11.08 -4.61
CA LEU A 323 -15.28 11.95 -5.09
C LEU A 323 -16.66 11.35 -4.79
N GLU A 324 -16.80 10.02 -4.91
CA GLU A 324 -18.02 9.32 -4.51
C GLU A 324 -18.27 9.44 -3.01
N HIS A 325 -17.23 9.25 -2.18
CA HIS A 325 -17.33 9.48 -0.73
C HIS A 325 -17.71 10.93 -0.38
N PHE A 326 -17.14 11.92 -1.08
CA PHE A 326 -17.38 13.33 -0.85
C PHE A 326 -18.86 13.71 -1.03
N ARG A 327 -19.58 13.06 -1.96
CA ARG A 327 -21.02 13.30 -2.17
C ARG A 327 -21.86 13.16 -0.92
N ARG A 328 -21.41 12.37 0.06
CA ARG A 328 -22.13 12.09 1.31
C ARG A 328 -21.39 12.49 2.58
N CYS A 329 -20.14 12.94 2.51
CA CYS A 329 -19.39 13.31 3.71
C CYS A 329 -19.70 14.75 4.14
N GLU A 330 -20.46 14.92 5.22
CA GLU A 330 -20.86 16.25 5.71
C GLU A 330 -19.65 17.14 6.00
N HIS A 331 -18.66 16.60 6.72
CA HIS A 331 -17.50 17.36 7.14
C HIS A 331 -16.58 17.72 5.96
N ALA A 332 -16.49 16.88 4.93
CA ALA A 332 -15.74 17.22 3.71
C ALA A 332 -16.43 18.34 2.94
N GLN A 333 -17.76 18.30 2.85
CA GLN A 333 -18.56 19.36 2.23
C GLN A 333 -18.50 20.66 3.02
N MET A 334 -18.46 20.60 4.37
CA MET A 334 -18.21 21.77 5.20
C MET A 334 -16.86 22.43 4.89
N LEU A 335 -15.78 21.65 4.82
CA LEU A 335 -14.46 22.15 4.43
C LEU A 335 -14.51 22.79 3.04
N TRP A 336 -15.14 22.13 2.06
CA TRP A 336 -15.34 22.68 0.72
C TRP A 336 -16.11 24.00 0.71
N ARG A 337 -17.26 24.09 1.38
CA ARG A 337 -18.07 25.33 1.45
C ARG A 337 -17.31 26.47 2.13
N SER A 338 -16.60 26.18 3.23
CA SER A 338 -15.81 27.17 3.96
C SER A 338 -14.55 27.64 3.23
N SER A 339 -14.11 26.90 2.21
CA SER A 339 -12.96 27.24 1.36
C SER A 339 -13.30 28.22 0.23
N ASP A 340 -14.56 28.65 0.12
CA ASP A 340 -15.04 29.44 -1.02
C ASP A 340 -14.76 28.73 -2.36
N GLU A 341 -15.17 27.45 -2.44
CA GLU A 341 -14.94 26.57 -3.59
C GLU A 341 -13.46 26.39 -3.96
N GLY A 342 -12.60 26.24 -2.95
CA GLY A 342 -11.17 26.00 -3.09
C GLY A 342 -10.33 27.25 -3.32
N ARG A 343 -10.93 28.45 -3.25
CA ARG A 343 -10.20 29.73 -3.36
C ARG A 343 -9.36 30.04 -2.12
N LYS A 344 -9.69 29.47 -0.96
CA LYS A 344 -9.01 29.72 0.32
C LYS A 344 -8.82 28.42 1.10
N THR A 345 -7.84 28.39 2.01
CA THR A 345 -7.70 27.26 2.94
C THR A 345 -8.88 27.23 3.91
N PRO A 346 -9.56 26.09 4.11
CA PRO A 346 -10.63 25.98 5.09
C PRO A 346 -10.12 26.33 6.51
N PRO A 347 -10.84 27.15 7.29
CA PRO A 347 -10.42 27.53 8.64
C PRO A 347 -10.36 26.33 9.60
N GLU A 348 -11.22 25.33 9.40
CA GLU A 348 -11.28 24.11 10.22
C GLU A 348 -10.52 22.94 9.59
N LEU A 349 -9.59 23.19 8.65
CA LEU A 349 -8.80 22.12 8.05
C LEU A 349 -7.95 21.45 9.15
N PRO A 350 -8.05 20.13 9.39
CA PRO A 350 -7.27 19.47 10.43
C PRO A 350 -5.76 19.63 10.25
N VAL A 351 -5.01 19.73 11.35
CA VAL A 351 -3.55 19.88 11.33
C VAL A 351 -2.89 18.72 10.58
N GLU A 352 -3.38 17.49 10.75
CA GLU A 352 -2.89 16.34 9.99
C GLU A 352 -3.02 16.54 8.47
N ALA A 353 -4.11 17.16 8.01
CA ALA A 353 -4.32 17.44 6.59
C ALA A 353 -3.44 18.60 6.10
N GLN A 354 -3.26 19.64 6.93
CA GLN A 354 -2.36 20.77 6.63
C GLN A 354 -0.91 20.31 6.42
N CYS A 355 -0.43 19.39 7.24
CA CYS A 355 0.94 18.89 7.16
C CYS A 355 1.13 17.68 6.22
N GLY A 356 0.09 17.27 5.47
CA GLY A 356 0.15 16.06 4.62
C GLY A 356 0.45 14.78 5.42
N GLY A 357 0.06 14.75 6.69
CA GLY A 357 0.41 13.70 7.63
C GLY A 357 1.90 13.62 8.00
N ARG A 358 2.75 14.58 7.58
CA ARG A 358 4.15 14.63 8.02
C ARG A 358 4.21 15.14 9.45
N PHE A 359 4.78 14.33 10.33
CA PHE A 359 5.33 14.81 11.59
C PHE A 359 6.86 14.85 11.43
N ASN A 360 7.53 15.88 11.98
CA ASN A 360 8.95 16.22 11.83
C ASN A 360 9.97 15.16 12.33
N TRP A 361 9.64 13.86 12.30
CA TRP A 361 10.46 12.78 12.85
C TRP A 361 11.62 12.32 11.93
N ARG A 362 11.77 12.87 10.72
CA ARG A 362 12.66 12.31 9.68
C ARG A 362 13.39 13.36 8.83
N GLU A 363 13.84 14.46 9.44
CA GLU A 363 14.94 15.25 8.84
C GLU A 363 16.28 14.58 9.08
#